data_AF-X6BY96-F1
#
_entry.id   AF-X6BY96-F1
#
_cell.length_a   1.000
_cell.length_b   1.000
_cell.length_c   1.000
_cell.angle_alpha   90.00
_cell.angle_beta   90.00
_cell.angle_gamma   90.00
#
_symmetry.space_group_name_H-M   'P 1'
#
loop_
_entity.id
_entity.type
_entity.pdbx_description
1 polymer ?
#
loop_
_entity_poly.entity_id
_entity_poly.type
_entity_poly.pdbx_seq_one_letter_code
_entity_poly.pdbx_strand_id
1 'polypeptide(L)'
;MQSVLPAISANQFATVMSLRPNLISWFLGSGASAASGIPTGYSMITDFKARIFCRENNISRREVDTGDPVWVQRIASFFRTTCILPPEGDPTEYATAFEAVYPHERLRRQYIDDAIAKGTPAFGHRVLGSLMAARKTDCVFTTNFDSLIEEAAQTASALLPAKQQSRPTVAALDSADRAVRSLKESDWPLVAKLHGDYQSEDIKNTNAELAAQDVRMRHVLIEACQRFGMVFVGYSGRDASVMEALTSVLTKTPPFPNGLFWVAQSASKLLPEVTLFLENARSAGVDVSVVECRTFDELAADVIKQVDLPPVLQDHVMAGRSEARLIPVNLPTAEARRFPVLRLSALPVVAVPRTARRIILENATTSPAARTMVKDAKSRAIVAANGRELAAFGNDAEILAALQPLGPKISGTIELDAVNESWVRGLIYDALVEALSRHRPLRARRQRSGHSLVIIGPREGEEPGKVQWRDRALSSLRKAYGTSLTGTVPTLDFPFQEGVFLKLEYVSGQWWCGFEPHTFVDIPRARETAADKSEATVASPLEKPFARRGGDPAGDWRRERWAQRYNGNWARIIDAWALLLTEGADGKVRAFGLDPGSGIDAEFLVSSITAWSRPGNHHGYFERSR
;
A
#
# COMPACT_ATOMS: atom_id res chain seq x y z
N MET A 1 14.66 5.11 29.03
CA MET A 1 13.41 5.14 28.23
C MET A 1 13.76 5.80 26.92
N GLN A 2 13.86 5.06 25.81
CA GLN A 2 13.95 5.69 24.48
C GLN A 2 12.62 6.40 24.23
N SER A 3 12.66 7.72 24.12
CA SER A 3 11.50 8.51 23.71
C SER A 3 11.14 8.13 22.29
N VAL A 4 10.06 7.38 22.11
CA VAL A 4 9.53 7.11 20.77
C VAL A 4 8.97 8.43 20.22
N LEU A 5 9.59 8.96 19.17
CA LEU A 5 9.07 10.11 18.43
C LEU A 5 7.70 9.74 17.85
N PRO A 6 6.68 10.62 17.93
CA PRO A 6 5.36 10.33 17.40
C PRO A 6 5.45 10.22 15.87
N ALA A 7 4.94 9.10 15.34
CA ALA A 7 4.87 8.83 13.91
C ALA A 7 3.43 8.98 13.43
N ILE A 8 3.24 9.67 12.31
CA ILE A 8 1.95 9.86 11.64
C ILE A 8 2.03 9.43 10.18
N SER A 9 0.89 9.05 9.60
CA SER A 9 0.80 8.74 8.17
C SER A 9 0.82 10.01 7.32
N ALA A 10 1.22 9.87 6.04
CA ALA A 10 1.17 10.95 5.05
C ALA A 10 -0.24 11.59 4.93
N ASN A 11 -1.30 10.79 5.00
CA ASN A 11 -2.68 11.28 4.95
C ASN A 11 -3.07 12.10 6.20
N GLN A 12 -2.61 11.69 7.39
CA GLN A 12 -2.81 12.49 8.60
C GLN A 12 -2.09 13.85 8.49
N PHE A 13 -0.84 13.86 8.02
CA PHE A 13 -0.12 15.11 7.74
C PHE A 13 -0.88 15.98 6.72
N ALA A 14 -1.33 15.40 5.61
CA ALA A 14 -2.11 16.11 4.59
C ALA A 14 -3.38 16.76 5.16
N THR A 15 -4.05 16.08 6.10
CA THR A 15 -5.23 16.62 6.79
C THR A 15 -4.88 17.79 7.70
N VAL A 16 -3.75 17.73 8.43
CA VAL A 16 -3.29 18.84 9.28
C VAL A 16 -2.88 20.04 8.43
N MET A 17 -2.13 19.79 7.34
CA MET A 17 -1.65 20.83 6.43
C MET A 17 -2.80 21.54 5.71
N SER A 18 -3.84 20.81 5.29
CA SER A 18 -4.97 21.41 4.55
C SER A 18 -5.78 22.42 5.37
N LEU A 19 -5.76 22.33 6.70
CA LEU A 19 -6.43 23.31 7.58
C LEU A 19 -5.78 24.69 7.55
N ARG A 20 -4.44 24.75 7.50
CA ARG A 20 -3.68 26.01 7.51
C ARG A 20 -2.42 25.90 6.63
N PRO A 21 -2.59 25.79 5.31
CA PRO A 21 -1.48 25.42 4.41
C PRO A 21 -0.39 26.51 4.35
N ASN A 22 -0.77 27.78 4.43
CA ASN A 22 0.15 28.93 4.37
C ASN A 22 1.04 29.07 5.60
N LEU A 23 0.73 28.36 6.69
CA LEU A 23 1.51 28.42 7.93
C LEU A 23 2.62 27.37 8.00
N ILE A 24 2.75 26.54 6.96
CA ILE A 24 3.78 25.49 6.86
C ILE A 24 4.68 25.80 5.66
N SER A 25 5.96 25.99 5.93
CA SER A 25 7.00 26.08 4.91
C SER A 25 7.59 24.69 4.61
N TRP A 26 8.13 24.54 3.40
CA TRP A 26 8.72 23.28 2.94
C TRP A 26 10.23 23.38 2.89
N PHE A 27 10.91 22.33 3.32
CA PHE A 27 12.35 22.16 3.16
C PHE A 27 12.60 20.91 2.30
N LEU A 28 13.08 21.10 1.09
CA LEU A 28 13.36 20.02 0.14
C LEU A 28 14.86 19.72 0.06
N GLY A 29 15.23 18.47 0.32
CA GLY A 29 16.58 17.95 0.06
C GLY A 29 16.64 17.10 -1.22
N SER A 30 17.82 16.53 -1.48
CA SER A 30 18.07 15.80 -2.74
C SER A 30 17.14 14.60 -2.97
N GLY A 31 16.56 14.03 -1.90
CA GLY A 31 15.57 12.96 -2.00
C GLY A 31 14.25 13.40 -2.67
N ALA A 32 13.92 14.69 -2.67
CA ALA A 32 12.73 15.21 -3.36
C ALA A 32 12.89 15.16 -4.89
N SER A 33 14.12 15.37 -5.39
CA SER A 33 14.46 15.36 -6.82
C SER A 33 14.78 13.96 -7.38
N ALA A 34 14.73 12.92 -6.54
CA ALA A 34 15.05 11.54 -6.96
C ALA A 34 14.13 11.02 -8.06
N ALA A 35 12.82 11.29 -7.97
CA ALA A 35 11.83 10.88 -8.96
C ALA A 35 11.99 11.63 -10.30
N SER A 36 12.65 12.80 -10.27
CA SER A 36 12.94 13.63 -11.43
C SER A 36 14.13 13.12 -12.26
N GLY A 37 14.79 12.02 -11.83
CA GLY A 37 15.96 11.46 -12.49
C GLY A 37 17.30 12.04 -12.02
N ILE A 38 17.28 12.92 -11.01
CA ILE A 38 18.49 13.47 -10.41
C ILE A 38 18.97 12.52 -9.29
N PRO A 39 20.23 12.04 -9.31
CA PRO A 39 20.75 11.16 -8.28
C PRO A 39 20.79 11.87 -6.92
N THR A 40 20.38 11.16 -5.86
CA THR A 40 20.44 11.68 -4.49
C THR A 40 21.89 11.71 -3.99
N GLY A 41 22.17 12.49 -2.93
CA GLY A 41 23.49 12.51 -2.30
C GLY A 41 23.96 11.11 -1.87
N TYR A 42 23.06 10.28 -1.35
CA TYR A 42 23.36 8.88 -1.02
C TYR A 42 23.69 8.05 -2.25
N SER A 43 22.90 8.18 -3.33
CA SER A 43 23.16 7.49 -4.60
C SER A 43 24.52 7.90 -5.19
N MET A 44 24.90 9.17 -5.07
CA MET A 44 26.21 9.66 -5.52
C MET A 44 27.34 9.05 -4.68
N ILE A 45 27.21 9.00 -3.34
CA ILE A 45 28.20 8.35 -2.46
C ILE A 45 28.37 6.87 -2.86
N THR A 46 27.27 6.16 -3.08
CA THR A 46 27.33 4.75 -3.49
C THR A 46 28.04 4.58 -4.83
N ASP A 47 27.76 5.43 -5.83
CA ASP A 47 28.45 5.37 -7.12
C ASP A 47 29.93 5.74 -7.00
N PHE A 48 30.28 6.76 -6.22
CA PHE A 48 31.68 7.16 -5.98
C PHE A 48 32.47 6.05 -5.28
N LYS A 49 31.90 5.42 -4.24
CA LYS A 49 32.48 4.26 -3.57
C LYS A 49 32.68 3.11 -4.55
N ALA A 50 31.71 2.82 -5.41
CA ALA A 50 31.83 1.78 -6.42
C ALA A 50 32.94 2.08 -7.43
N ARG A 51 33.09 3.34 -7.88
CA ARG A 51 34.18 3.75 -8.79
C ARG A 51 35.55 3.61 -8.16
N ILE A 52 35.71 4.08 -6.92
CA ILE A 52 36.96 3.94 -6.17
C ILE A 52 37.28 2.45 -5.99
N PHE A 53 36.31 1.64 -5.54
CA PHE A 53 36.48 0.20 -5.40
C PHE A 53 36.93 -0.48 -6.70
N CYS A 54 36.29 -0.16 -7.83
CA CYS A 54 36.65 -0.67 -9.15
C CYS A 54 38.08 -0.29 -9.54
N ARG A 55 38.47 0.97 -9.29
CA ARG A 55 39.83 1.48 -9.58
C ARG A 55 40.89 0.76 -8.75
N GLU A 56 40.68 0.62 -7.45
CA GLU A 56 41.67 0.01 -6.55
C GLU A 56 41.79 -1.52 -6.71
N ASN A 57 40.70 -2.20 -7.09
CA ASN A 57 40.70 -3.66 -7.30
C ASN A 57 40.88 -4.07 -8.77
N ASN A 58 41.04 -3.10 -9.68
CA ASN A 58 41.16 -3.31 -11.12
C ASN A 58 39.99 -4.13 -11.72
N ILE A 59 38.77 -3.85 -11.25
CA ILE A 59 37.52 -4.49 -11.71
C ILE A 59 36.77 -3.53 -12.62
N SER A 60 36.15 -4.05 -13.68
CA SER A 60 35.33 -3.24 -14.58
C SER A 60 34.04 -2.77 -13.90
N ARG A 61 33.67 -1.49 -14.05
CA ARG A 61 32.42 -0.92 -13.50
C ARG A 61 31.16 -1.65 -13.97
N ARG A 62 31.22 -2.34 -15.13
CA ARG A 62 30.11 -3.12 -15.71
C ARG A 62 29.81 -4.41 -14.92
N GLU A 63 30.77 -4.90 -14.16
CA GLU A 63 30.63 -6.14 -13.37
C GLU A 63 30.07 -5.88 -11.96
N VAL A 64 30.13 -4.62 -11.52
CA VAL A 64 29.68 -4.20 -10.18
C VAL A 64 28.26 -3.66 -10.27
N ASP A 65 27.32 -4.37 -9.66
CA ASP A 65 25.95 -3.90 -9.49
C ASP A 65 25.76 -3.34 -8.08
N THR A 66 25.53 -2.03 -7.97
CA THR A 66 25.29 -1.35 -6.69
C THR A 66 23.90 -1.65 -6.10
N GLY A 67 23.03 -2.33 -6.84
CA GLY A 67 21.74 -2.83 -6.36
C GLY A 67 21.81 -4.23 -5.73
N ASP A 68 22.88 -5.00 -5.97
CA ASP A 68 23.05 -6.34 -5.42
C ASP A 68 23.62 -6.28 -3.97
N PRO A 69 22.93 -6.86 -2.97
CA PRO A 69 23.41 -6.92 -1.59
C PRO A 69 24.84 -7.48 -1.43
N VAL A 70 25.25 -8.41 -2.28
CA VAL A 70 26.59 -9.02 -2.22
C VAL A 70 27.67 -8.00 -2.57
N TRP A 71 27.46 -7.22 -3.63
CA TRP A 71 28.38 -6.17 -4.03
C TRP A 71 28.43 -5.03 -3.02
N VAL A 72 27.26 -4.63 -2.48
CA VAL A 72 27.19 -3.61 -1.42
C VAL A 72 28.02 -4.03 -0.20
N GLN A 73 27.89 -5.29 0.25
CA GLN A 73 28.67 -5.80 1.38
C GLN A 73 30.18 -5.86 1.08
N ARG A 74 30.57 -6.26 -0.13
CA ARG A 74 31.98 -6.29 -0.56
C ARG A 74 32.61 -4.89 -0.56
N ILE A 75 31.93 -3.92 -1.16
CA ILE A 75 32.38 -2.52 -1.19
C ILE A 75 32.48 -1.97 0.24
N ALA A 76 31.48 -2.21 1.09
CA ALA A 76 31.51 -1.78 2.49
C ALA A 76 32.64 -2.45 3.29
N SER A 77 32.93 -3.74 3.04
CA SER A 77 34.06 -4.43 3.68
C SER A 77 35.40 -3.84 3.27
N PHE A 78 35.56 -3.50 1.99
CA PHE A 78 36.78 -2.86 1.48
C PHE A 78 37.06 -1.54 2.19
N PHE A 79 36.07 -0.65 2.26
CA PHE A 79 36.22 0.66 2.93
C PHE A 79 36.37 0.57 4.46
N ARG A 80 35.95 -0.54 5.08
CA ARG A 80 36.26 -0.78 6.51
C ARG A 80 37.73 -1.14 6.76
N THR A 81 38.39 -1.73 5.76
CA THR A 81 39.81 -2.12 5.85
C THR A 81 40.76 -1.06 5.31
N THR A 82 40.29 -0.14 4.47
CA THR A 82 41.12 0.90 3.83
C THR A 82 40.83 2.29 4.41
N CYS A 83 41.87 3.09 4.67
CA CYS A 83 41.74 4.47 5.16
C CYS A 83 41.50 5.52 4.06
N ILE A 84 40.91 5.14 2.92
CA ILE A 84 40.74 6.03 1.76
C ILE A 84 39.58 7.02 1.98
N LEU A 85 38.52 6.57 2.62
CA LEU A 85 37.32 7.38 2.91
C LEU A 85 37.07 7.39 4.42
N PRO A 86 36.42 8.45 4.94
CA PRO A 86 35.96 8.48 6.32
C PRO A 86 34.92 7.37 6.58
N PRO A 87 34.65 7.04 7.85
CA PRO A 87 33.67 6.02 8.20
C PRO A 87 32.28 6.33 7.65
N GLU A 88 31.49 5.27 7.46
CA GLU A 88 30.13 5.39 6.94
C GLU A 88 29.27 6.26 7.87
N GLY A 89 28.60 7.27 7.31
CA GLY A 89 27.79 8.20 8.09
C GLY A 89 28.50 9.49 8.49
N ASP A 90 29.80 9.62 8.22
CA ASP A 90 30.55 10.85 8.49
C ASP A 90 30.00 12.03 7.65
N PRO A 91 29.86 13.25 8.20
CA PRO A 91 29.42 14.43 7.45
C PRO A 91 30.31 14.77 6.24
N THR A 92 31.61 14.48 6.32
CA THR A 92 32.60 14.75 5.26
C THR A 92 32.69 13.64 4.20
N GLU A 93 31.94 12.56 4.37
CA GLU A 93 31.94 11.38 3.49
C GLU A 93 31.65 11.73 2.03
N TYR A 94 30.62 12.57 1.81
CA TYR A 94 30.24 13.00 0.47
C TYR A 94 31.36 13.79 -0.22
N ALA A 95 31.87 14.84 0.45
CA ALA A 95 32.90 15.70 -0.10
C ALA A 95 34.15 14.89 -0.42
N THR A 96 34.66 14.13 0.55
CA THR A 96 35.88 13.32 0.40
C THR A 96 35.74 12.28 -0.71
N ALA A 97 34.59 11.59 -0.82
CA ALA A 97 34.36 10.64 -1.90
C ALA A 97 34.31 11.31 -3.27
N PHE A 98 33.74 12.51 -3.35
CA PHE A 98 33.65 13.27 -4.59
C PHE A 98 35.03 13.75 -5.06
N GLU A 99 35.87 14.27 -4.15
CA GLU A 99 37.24 14.68 -4.47
C GLU A 99 38.12 13.48 -4.89
N ALA A 100 37.94 12.33 -4.23
CA ALA A 100 38.71 11.11 -4.53
C ALA A 100 38.43 10.53 -5.93
N VAL A 101 37.21 10.73 -6.45
CA VAL A 101 36.85 10.35 -7.83
C VAL A 101 37.23 11.45 -8.82
N TYR A 102 36.96 12.71 -8.48
CA TYR A 102 37.22 13.86 -9.35
C TYR A 102 38.02 14.94 -8.60
N PRO A 103 39.36 14.91 -8.69
CA PRO A 103 40.22 15.82 -7.94
C PRO A 103 40.09 17.29 -8.38
N HIS A 104 39.72 17.53 -9.64
CA HIS A 104 39.58 18.87 -10.19
C HIS A 104 38.14 19.39 -10.03
N GLU A 105 38.01 20.59 -9.47
CA GLU A 105 36.72 21.25 -9.25
C GLU A 105 35.86 21.36 -10.53
N ARG A 106 36.49 21.68 -11.67
CA ARG A 106 35.82 21.75 -12.97
C ARG A 106 35.08 20.45 -13.34
N LEU A 107 35.65 19.29 -12.99
CA LEU A 107 35.03 17.99 -13.28
C LEU A 107 33.86 17.70 -12.34
N ARG A 108 33.97 18.11 -11.07
CA ARG A 108 32.87 17.99 -10.10
C ARG A 108 31.69 18.85 -10.51
N ARG A 109 31.98 20.07 -10.93
CA ARG A 109 31.04 20.99 -11.55
C ARG A 109 30.32 20.32 -12.72
N GLN A 110 31.07 19.92 -13.74
CA GLN A 110 30.50 19.25 -14.92
C GLN A 110 29.65 18.01 -14.56
N TYR A 111 30.05 17.21 -13.57
CA TYR A 111 29.28 16.06 -13.12
C TYR A 111 27.91 16.46 -12.53
N ILE A 112 27.87 17.54 -11.73
CA ILE A 112 26.61 18.09 -11.20
C ILE A 112 25.74 18.63 -12.35
N ASP A 113 26.32 19.37 -13.29
CA ASP A 113 25.62 19.85 -14.50
C ASP A 113 24.93 18.71 -15.25
N ASP A 114 25.71 17.67 -15.57
CA ASP A 114 25.20 16.52 -16.31
C ASP A 114 24.12 15.75 -15.54
N ALA A 115 24.12 15.83 -14.20
CA ALA A 115 23.12 15.23 -13.34
C ALA A 115 21.83 16.07 -13.30
N ILE A 116 21.94 17.39 -13.19
CA ILE A 116 20.81 18.32 -13.15
C ILE A 116 20.13 18.41 -14.51
N ALA A 117 20.89 18.42 -15.62
CA ALA A 117 20.35 18.52 -16.98
C ALA A 117 19.42 17.36 -17.38
N LYS A 118 19.47 16.23 -16.65
CA LYS A 118 18.54 15.10 -16.83
C LYS A 118 17.22 15.29 -16.09
N GLY A 119 17.18 16.22 -15.15
CA GLY A 119 16.06 16.48 -14.28
C GLY A 119 14.88 17.09 -15.02
N THR A 120 13.69 16.54 -14.82
CA THR A 120 12.44 17.22 -15.20
C THR A 120 11.48 17.23 -14.01
N PRO A 121 10.63 18.26 -13.84
CA PRO A 121 9.75 18.34 -12.68
C PRO A 121 8.83 17.11 -12.55
N ALA A 122 9.10 16.28 -11.52
CA ALA A 122 8.28 15.12 -11.17
C ALA A 122 6.91 15.54 -10.58
N PHE A 123 6.07 14.54 -10.28
CA PHE A 123 4.72 14.76 -9.78
C PHE A 123 4.70 15.62 -8.51
N GLY A 124 5.58 15.36 -7.54
CA GLY A 124 5.70 16.16 -6.32
C GLY A 124 6.03 17.63 -6.58
N HIS A 125 6.91 17.92 -7.55
CA HIS A 125 7.26 19.29 -7.93
C HIS A 125 6.07 20.02 -8.55
N ARG A 126 5.30 19.35 -9.41
CA ARG A 126 4.08 19.91 -10.01
C ARG A 126 3.02 20.24 -8.96
N VAL A 127 2.86 19.35 -7.97
CA VAL A 127 1.97 19.60 -6.82
C VAL A 127 2.45 20.82 -6.05
N LEU A 128 3.73 20.87 -5.65
CA LEU A 128 4.28 21.99 -4.89
C LEU A 128 4.19 23.32 -5.65
N GLY A 129 4.55 23.33 -6.93
CA GLY A 129 4.41 24.51 -7.79
C GLY A 129 2.97 24.99 -7.90
N SER A 130 2.00 24.07 -7.96
CA SER A 130 0.57 24.40 -7.96
C SER A 130 0.09 24.93 -6.61
N LEU A 131 0.60 24.40 -5.49
CA LEU A 131 0.34 24.94 -4.15
C LEU A 131 0.88 26.36 -4.00
N MET A 132 2.09 26.63 -4.52
CA MET A 132 2.68 27.98 -4.53
C MET A 132 1.86 28.94 -5.40
N ALA A 133 1.48 28.53 -6.61
CA ALA A 133 0.65 29.34 -7.51
C ALA A 133 -0.71 29.68 -6.90
N ALA A 134 -1.31 28.74 -6.15
CA ALA A 134 -2.57 28.92 -5.43
C ALA A 134 -2.42 29.63 -4.07
N ARG A 135 -1.23 30.15 -3.73
CA ARG A 135 -0.91 30.77 -2.42
C ARG A 135 -1.29 29.89 -1.23
N LYS A 136 -1.07 28.58 -1.37
CA LYS A 136 -1.19 27.57 -0.31
C LYS A 136 0.16 27.26 0.33
N THR A 137 1.25 27.70 -0.25
CA THR A 137 2.60 27.54 0.28
C THR A 137 3.37 28.82 0.02
N ASP A 138 3.73 29.51 1.10
CA ASP A 138 4.34 30.84 1.04
C ASP A 138 5.86 30.76 0.88
N CYS A 139 6.50 29.75 1.48
CA CYS A 139 7.96 29.66 1.52
C CYS A 139 8.47 28.23 1.35
N VAL A 140 9.48 28.07 0.49
CA VAL A 140 10.19 26.81 0.21
C VAL A 140 11.69 27.05 0.35
N PHE A 141 12.34 26.23 1.17
CA PHE A 141 13.79 26.15 1.29
C PHE A 141 14.31 24.90 0.60
N THR A 142 15.51 24.97 0.03
CA THR A 142 16.16 23.78 -0.52
C THR A 142 17.68 23.86 -0.41
N THR A 143 18.30 22.69 -0.27
CA THR A 143 19.74 22.50 -0.44
C THR A 143 20.10 21.99 -1.83
N ASN A 144 19.11 21.81 -2.71
CA ASN A 144 19.32 21.32 -4.06
C ASN A 144 19.79 22.44 -4.98
N PHE A 145 20.66 22.07 -5.92
CA PHE A 145 21.18 22.97 -6.94
C PHE A 145 20.25 23.08 -8.16
N ASP A 146 19.32 22.14 -8.33
CA ASP A 146 18.40 22.11 -9.47
C ASP A 146 17.38 23.27 -9.49
N SER A 147 16.79 23.51 -10.66
CA SER A 147 15.75 24.51 -10.94
C SER A 147 14.34 23.93 -10.93
N LEU A 148 14.13 22.72 -10.41
CA LEU A 148 12.85 22.01 -10.60
C LEU A 148 11.68 22.67 -9.86
N ILE A 149 11.95 23.24 -8.68
CA ILE A 149 10.94 23.91 -7.85
C ILE A 149 10.47 25.20 -8.52
N GLU A 150 11.42 26.01 -8.99
CA GLU A 150 11.16 27.29 -9.67
C GLU A 150 10.48 27.09 -11.02
N GLU A 151 10.92 26.12 -11.83
CA GLU A 151 10.28 25.77 -13.11
C GLU A 151 8.84 25.29 -12.91
N ALA A 152 8.61 24.44 -11.90
CA ALA A 152 7.27 23.95 -11.59
C ALA A 152 6.34 25.09 -11.11
N ALA A 153 6.85 25.97 -10.24
CA ALA A 153 6.09 27.12 -9.75
C ALA A 153 5.79 28.14 -10.87
N GLN A 154 6.76 28.42 -11.74
CA GLN A 154 6.56 29.29 -12.90
C GLN A 154 5.54 28.70 -13.89
N THR A 155 5.66 27.40 -14.20
CA THR A 155 4.73 26.71 -15.10
C THR A 155 3.31 26.74 -14.54
N ALA A 156 3.12 26.40 -13.26
CA ALA A 156 1.81 26.44 -12.62
C ALA A 156 1.23 27.86 -12.58
N SER A 157 2.05 28.86 -12.26
CA SER A 157 1.64 30.27 -12.23
C SER A 157 1.20 30.77 -13.60
N ALA A 158 1.89 30.39 -14.68
CA ALA A 158 1.55 30.77 -16.05
C ALA A 158 0.18 30.26 -16.51
N LEU A 159 -0.34 29.19 -15.91
CA LEU A 159 -1.67 28.65 -16.22
C LEU A 159 -2.81 29.48 -15.63
N LEU A 160 -2.54 30.33 -14.63
CA LEU A 160 -3.52 31.19 -14.01
C LEU A 160 -3.75 32.47 -14.84
N PRO A 161 -4.93 33.11 -14.74
CA PRO A 161 -5.18 34.40 -15.37
C PRO A 161 -4.16 35.44 -14.93
N ALA A 162 -3.79 36.37 -15.83
CA ALA A 162 -2.73 37.37 -15.59
C ALA A 162 -2.83 38.14 -14.25
N LYS A 163 -4.05 38.40 -13.76
CA LYS A 163 -4.29 39.08 -12.48
C LYS A 163 -4.02 38.22 -11.24
N GLN A 164 -3.95 36.90 -11.38
CA GLN A 164 -3.74 35.92 -10.31
C GLN A 164 -2.37 35.26 -10.39
N GLN A 165 -1.57 35.56 -11.42
CA GLN A 165 -0.22 35.03 -11.55
C GLN A 165 0.64 35.55 -10.39
N SER A 166 1.29 34.62 -9.69
CA SER A 166 2.28 34.92 -8.65
C SER A 166 3.59 34.28 -9.08
N ARG A 167 4.59 35.09 -9.42
CA ARG A 167 5.91 34.57 -9.78
C ARG A 167 6.71 34.29 -8.51
N PRO A 168 7.42 33.16 -8.41
CA PRO A 168 8.23 32.90 -7.24
C PRO A 168 9.42 33.86 -7.19
N THR A 169 9.65 34.45 -6.01
CA THR A 169 10.87 35.17 -5.71
C THR A 169 11.96 34.14 -5.40
N VAL A 170 12.89 33.92 -6.34
CA VAL A 170 14.02 33.00 -6.15
C VAL A 170 15.19 33.76 -5.55
N ALA A 171 15.76 33.23 -4.46
CA ALA A 171 16.92 33.79 -3.80
C ALA A 171 17.95 32.70 -3.49
N ALA A 172 19.20 32.98 -3.83
CA ALA A 172 20.38 32.15 -3.63
C ALA A 172 21.43 32.92 -2.81
N LEU A 173 22.64 32.37 -2.65
CA LEU A 173 23.71 32.97 -1.84
C LEU A 173 24.05 34.42 -2.26
N ASP A 174 24.10 34.67 -3.57
CA ASP A 174 24.37 35.98 -4.17
C ASP A 174 23.24 37.02 -3.97
N SER A 175 22.06 36.56 -3.55
CA SER A 175 20.82 37.33 -3.50
C SER A 175 20.12 37.20 -2.14
N ALA A 176 20.89 36.95 -1.07
CA ALA A 176 20.38 36.84 0.29
C ALA A 176 19.53 38.05 0.74
N ASP A 177 19.88 39.27 0.31
CA ASP A 177 19.09 40.48 0.61
C ASP A 177 17.66 40.43 0.04
N ARG A 178 17.48 39.75 -1.10
CA ARG A 178 16.16 39.51 -1.70
C ARG A 178 15.32 38.59 -0.82
N ALA A 179 15.93 37.54 -0.29
CA ALA A 179 15.27 36.61 0.63
C ALA A 179 14.86 37.31 1.95
N VAL A 180 15.76 38.10 2.53
CA VAL A 180 15.47 38.90 3.74
C VAL A 180 14.33 39.88 3.49
N ARG A 181 14.34 40.59 2.35
CA ARG A 181 13.26 41.51 1.98
C ARG A 181 11.93 40.79 1.83
N SER A 182 11.91 39.71 1.05
CA SER A 182 10.69 38.93 0.80
C SER A 182 10.08 38.39 2.09
N LEU A 183 10.91 37.91 3.02
CA LEU A 183 10.44 37.44 4.33
C LEU A 183 9.84 38.56 5.18
N LYS A 184 10.46 39.76 5.19
CA LYS A 184 10.00 40.94 5.93
C LYS A 184 8.72 41.54 5.36
N GLU A 185 8.64 41.65 4.03
CA GLU A 185 7.51 42.25 3.32
C GLU A 185 6.39 41.26 3.05
N SER A 186 6.59 39.97 3.34
CA SER A 186 5.65 38.89 3.02
C SER A 186 5.35 38.78 1.52
N ASP A 187 6.40 38.94 0.71
CA ASP A 187 6.34 38.82 -0.75
C ASP A 187 6.43 37.34 -1.17
N TRP A 188 5.26 36.72 -1.33
CA TRP A 188 5.11 35.28 -1.59
C TRP A 188 4.74 34.95 -3.05
N PRO A 189 5.18 33.79 -3.58
CA PRO A 189 5.94 32.73 -2.89
C PRO A 189 7.46 32.92 -2.95
N LEU A 190 8.16 32.57 -1.87
CA LEU A 190 9.64 32.62 -1.76
C LEU A 190 10.26 31.24 -1.96
N VAL A 191 11.27 31.13 -2.82
CA VAL A 191 12.13 29.94 -2.97
C VAL A 191 13.56 30.33 -2.59
N ALA A 192 14.05 29.80 -1.47
CA ALA A 192 15.37 30.09 -0.93
C ALA A 192 16.32 28.88 -1.07
N LYS A 193 17.39 29.03 -1.87
CA LYS A 193 18.43 28.02 -2.09
C LYS A 193 19.62 28.28 -1.16
N LEU A 194 19.80 27.41 -0.17
CA LEU A 194 20.78 27.62 0.90
C LEU A 194 22.24 27.51 0.43
N HIS A 195 22.54 26.62 -0.52
CA HIS A 195 23.88 26.44 -1.07
C HIS A 195 24.12 27.18 -2.39
N GLY A 196 23.20 28.08 -2.76
CA GLY A 196 23.31 28.88 -3.96
C GLY A 196 22.65 28.24 -5.19
N ASP A 197 22.80 28.92 -6.32
CA ASP A 197 22.39 28.43 -7.62
C ASP A 197 23.64 28.01 -8.39
N TYR A 198 23.63 26.83 -8.99
CA TYR A 198 24.82 26.29 -9.65
C TYR A 198 25.21 27.12 -10.89
N GLN A 199 24.26 27.86 -11.47
CA GLN A 199 24.47 28.73 -12.63
C GLN A 199 25.06 30.10 -12.29
N SER A 200 25.14 30.51 -11.02
CA SER A 200 25.76 31.77 -10.66
C SER A 200 27.27 31.64 -10.79
N GLU A 201 27.81 32.24 -11.85
CA GLU A 201 29.24 32.39 -12.11
C GLU A 201 29.99 32.72 -10.81
N ASP A 202 30.87 31.82 -10.36
CA ASP A 202 31.93 32.02 -9.34
C ASP A 202 32.95 33.13 -9.73
N ILE A 203 32.55 34.03 -10.62
CA ILE A 203 33.34 35.13 -11.12
C ILE A 203 33.04 36.32 -10.23
N LYS A 204 33.61 36.34 -9.00
CA LYS A 204 34.16 37.54 -8.30
C LYS A 204 34.25 37.46 -6.77
N ASN A 205 33.76 36.43 -6.09
CA ASN A 205 33.64 36.49 -4.62
C ASN A 205 34.81 35.81 -3.89
N THR A 206 35.36 36.47 -2.89
CA THR A 206 36.41 35.91 -2.02
C THR A 206 35.80 34.92 -1.01
N ASN A 207 36.59 33.97 -0.48
CA ASN A 207 36.11 32.98 0.51
C ASN A 207 35.39 33.61 1.72
N ALA A 208 35.78 34.83 2.13
CA ALA A 208 35.15 35.54 3.24
C ALA A 208 33.75 36.09 2.89
N GLU A 209 33.53 36.51 1.65
CA GLU A 209 32.26 37.02 1.17
C GLU A 209 31.21 35.92 1.04
N LEU A 210 31.61 34.76 0.49
CA LEU A 210 30.79 33.56 0.44
C LEU A 210 30.35 33.10 1.84
N ALA A 211 31.27 33.07 2.80
CA ALA A 211 30.95 32.75 4.19
C ALA A 211 29.93 33.75 4.80
N ALA A 212 30.09 35.05 4.52
CA ALA A 212 29.15 36.07 4.99
C ALA A 212 27.77 35.99 4.32
N GLN A 213 27.71 35.59 3.04
CA GLN A 213 26.45 35.35 2.32
C GLN A 213 25.72 34.13 2.84
N ASP A 214 26.45 33.04 3.10
CA ASP A 214 25.92 31.81 3.69
C ASP A 214 25.34 32.04 5.10
N VAL A 215 26.05 32.79 5.96
CA VAL A 215 25.51 33.20 7.27
C VAL A 215 24.18 33.97 7.12
N ARG A 216 24.08 34.87 6.14
CA ARG A 216 22.85 35.64 5.88
C ARG A 216 21.71 34.75 5.43
N MET A 217 21.96 33.79 4.54
CA MET A 217 20.93 32.87 4.08
C MET A 217 20.44 31.92 5.20
N ARG A 218 21.35 31.46 6.07
CA ARG A 218 20.97 30.72 7.28
C ARG A 218 20.13 31.57 8.24
N HIS A 219 20.41 32.86 8.34
CA HIS A 219 19.58 33.77 9.12
C HIS A 219 18.15 33.86 8.55
N VAL A 220 17.97 33.89 7.23
CA VAL A 220 16.64 33.82 6.60
C VAL A 220 15.90 32.54 7.00
N LEU A 221 16.58 31.39 6.99
CA LEU A 221 16.00 30.13 7.44
C LEU A 221 15.55 30.22 8.91
N ILE A 222 16.38 30.77 9.79
CA ILE A 222 16.06 30.94 11.21
C ILE A 222 14.80 31.79 11.40
N GLU A 223 14.73 32.94 10.73
CA GLU A 223 13.57 33.84 10.80
C GLU A 223 12.30 33.19 10.24
N ALA A 224 12.40 32.42 9.16
CA ALA A 224 11.26 31.69 8.61
C ALA A 224 10.76 30.61 9.58
N CYS A 225 11.65 29.89 10.25
CA CYS A 225 11.29 28.87 11.24
C CYS A 225 10.66 29.46 12.53
N GLN A 226 10.81 30.75 12.80
CA GLN A 226 10.08 31.44 13.88
C GLN A 226 8.66 31.83 13.47
N ARG A 227 8.40 31.97 12.17
CA ARG A 227 7.11 32.41 11.62
C ARG A 227 6.21 31.24 11.19
N PHE A 228 6.81 30.16 10.69
CA PHE A 228 6.12 29.03 10.08
C PHE A 228 6.44 27.72 10.82
N GLY A 229 5.52 26.75 10.73
CA GLY A 229 5.90 25.35 10.88
C GLY A 229 6.71 24.90 9.68
N MET A 230 7.43 23.78 9.79
CA MET A 230 8.32 23.33 8.73
C MET A 230 8.13 21.84 8.43
N VAL A 231 8.05 21.48 7.15
CA VAL A 231 8.08 20.10 6.68
C VAL A 231 9.37 19.79 5.92
N PHE A 232 10.12 18.80 6.38
CA PHE A 232 11.37 18.35 5.77
C PHE A 232 11.11 17.13 4.90
N VAL A 233 11.37 17.24 3.59
CA VAL A 233 11.17 16.14 2.63
C VAL A 233 12.46 15.87 1.87
N GLY A 234 12.90 14.61 1.89
CA GLY A 234 14.09 14.18 1.15
C GLY A 234 15.41 14.78 1.64
N TYR A 235 15.41 15.43 2.81
CA TYR A 235 16.59 15.93 3.47
C TYR A 235 17.09 14.91 4.50
N SER A 236 18.38 14.56 4.44
CA SER A 236 18.96 13.54 5.31
C SER A 236 19.41 14.08 6.67
N GLY A 237 19.59 15.40 6.81
CA GLY A 237 20.18 15.99 8.01
C GLY A 237 21.69 15.79 8.16
N ARG A 238 22.42 15.66 7.04
CA ARG A 238 23.90 15.50 7.06
C ARG A 238 24.65 16.83 6.96
N ASP A 239 23.98 17.90 6.55
CA ASP A 239 24.61 19.20 6.48
C ASP A 239 24.66 19.81 7.88
N ALA A 240 25.84 19.74 8.49
CA ALA A 240 26.08 20.23 9.84
C ALA A 240 25.70 21.71 10.00
N SER A 241 25.89 22.50 8.93
CA SER A 241 25.70 23.93 8.95
C SER A 241 24.21 24.33 8.94
N VAL A 242 23.40 23.56 8.20
CA VAL A 242 21.94 23.66 8.24
C VAL A 242 21.40 23.10 9.56
N MET A 243 21.91 21.96 10.04
CA MET A 243 21.47 21.37 11.31
C MET A 243 21.79 22.27 12.51
N GLU A 244 22.93 22.94 12.51
CA GLU A 244 23.29 23.96 13.50
C GLU A 244 22.30 25.15 13.46
N ALA A 245 22.00 25.67 12.27
CA ALA A 245 21.02 26.74 12.10
C ALA A 245 19.63 26.33 12.63
N LEU A 246 19.15 25.13 12.29
CA LEU A 246 17.88 24.60 12.78
C LEU A 246 17.87 24.42 14.30
N THR A 247 18.96 23.89 14.86
CA THR A 247 19.10 23.72 16.32
C THR A 247 19.12 25.06 17.03
N SER A 248 19.74 26.09 16.44
CA SER A 248 19.75 27.45 17.01
C SER A 248 18.35 28.06 17.12
N VAL A 249 17.42 27.71 16.21
CA VAL A 249 16.02 28.16 16.28
C VAL A 249 15.35 27.71 17.57
N LEU A 250 15.70 26.53 18.11
CA LEU A 250 15.10 26.00 19.32
C LEU A 250 15.37 26.86 20.57
N THR A 251 16.37 27.75 20.51
CA THR A 251 16.66 28.73 21.57
C THR A 251 15.82 30.02 21.46
N LYS A 252 15.06 30.17 20.37
CA LYS A 252 14.21 31.34 20.07
C LYS A 252 12.77 31.04 20.48
N THR A 253 11.98 32.09 20.73
CA THR A 253 10.60 31.96 21.25
C THR A 253 9.59 32.71 20.37
N PRO A 254 8.53 32.07 19.86
CA PRO A 254 8.30 30.61 19.79
C PRO A 254 9.09 29.97 18.64
N PRO A 255 9.70 28.78 18.82
CA PRO A 255 10.30 28.01 17.73
C PRO A 255 9.21 27.19 17.00
N PHE A 256 9.19 27.20 15.66
CA PHE A 256 8.28 26.39 14.83
C PHE A 256 6.80 26.43 15.29
N PRO A 257 6.12 27.59 15.25
CA PRO A 257 4.80 27.78 15.85
C PRO A 257 3.68 26.88 15.30
N ASN A 258 3.85 26.28 14.11
CA ASN A 258 2.87 25.36 13.50
C ASN A 258 3.39 23.92 13.37
N GLY A 259 4.35 23.57 14.22
CA GLY A 259 4.91 22.23 14.32
C GLY A 259 6.06 21.96 13.35
N LEU A 260 6.68 20.81 13.59
CA LEU A 260 7.88 20.34 12.90
C LEU A 260 7.62 18.92 12.37
N PHE A 261 7.59 18.79 11.05
CA PHE A 261 7.28 17.54 10.37
C PHE A 261 8.52 17.02 9.64
N TRP A 262 8.96 15.81 9.96
CA TRP A 262 10.09 15.19 9.27
C TRP A 262 9.63 13.97 8.49
N VAL A 263 9.76 14.01 7.16
CA VAL A 263 9.30 12.93 6.29
C VAL A 263 10.39 11.88 6.13
N ALA A 264 10.09 10.65 6.52
CA ALA A 264 11.02 9.52 6.44
C ALA A 264 10.28 8.21 6.12
N GLN A 265 11.00 7.22 5.60
CA GLN A 265 10.42 5.89 5.34
C GLN A 265 9.95 5.18 6.61
N SER A 266 10.57 5.51 7.74
CA SER A 266 10.28 4.99 9.09
C SER A 266 11.05 5.86 10.08
N ALA A 267 10.51 6.07 11.28
CA ALA A 267 11.22 6.74 12.36
C ALA A 267 12.56 6.07 12.72
N SER A 268 12.66 4.75 12.53
CA SER A 268 13.89 3.99 12.80
C SER A 268 15.04 4.24 11.82
N LYS A 269 14.78 4.91 10.69
CA LYS A 269 15.79 5.22 9.65
C LYS A 269 16.34 6.65 9.75
N LEU A 270 15.92 7.43 10.74
CA LEU A 270 16.44 8.77 10.97
C LEU A 270 17.91 8.69 11.41
N LEU A 271 18.72 9.66 10.96
CA LEU A 271 20.09 9.79 11.43
C LEU A 271 20.12 10.23 12.90
N PRO A 272 21.13 9.83 13.69
CA PRO A 272 21.22 10.18 15.10
C PRO A 272 21.11 11.69 15.38
N GLU A 273 21.72 12.52 14.52
CA GLU A 273 21.68 13.98 14.63
C GLU A 273 20.27 14.54 14.43
N VAL A 274 19.51 13.99 13.48
CA VAL A 274 18.11 14.37 13.25
C VAL A 274 17.24 13.92 14.42
N THR A 275 17.41 12.69 14.90
CA THR A 275 16.67 12.19 16.07
C THR A 275 16.91 13.09 17.28
N LEU A 276 18.17 13.47 17.55
CA LEU A 276 18.52 14.38 18.63
C LEU A 276 17.88 15.76 18.46
N PHE A 277 17.91 16.32 17.25
CA PHE A 277 17.27 17.60 16.94
C PHE A 277 15.75 17.55 17.20
N LEU A 278 15.06 16.49 16.74
CA LEU A 278 13.62 16.31 16.94
C LEU A 278 13.25 16.12 18.43
N GLU A 279 14.07 15.40 19.18
CA GLU A 279 13.88 15.25 20.63
C GLU A 279 14.09 16.57 21.39
N ASN A 280 15.08 17.35 20.99
CA ASN A 280 15.33 18.69 21.54
C ASN A 280 14.17 19.64 21.22
N ALA A 281 13.65 19.59 19.99
CA ALA A 281 12.51 20.41 19.59
C ALA A 281 11.25 20.08 20.39
N ARG A 282 10.99 18.79 20.63
CA ARG A 282 9.88 18.36 21.50
C ARG A 282 10.07 18.83 22.94
N SER A 283 11.31 18.81 23.44
CA SER A 283 11.64 19.30 24.79
C SER A 283 11.49 20.83 24.90
N ALA A 284 11.64 21.56 23.80
CA ALA A 284 11.35 22.98 23.69
C ALA A 284 9.85 23.30 23.52
N GLY A 285 8.97 22.29 23.54
CA GLY A 285 7.52 22.46 23.44
C GLY A 285 6.97 22.55 22.01
N VAL A 286 7.76 22.19 21.00
CA VAL A 286 7.31 22.12 19.61
C VAL A 286 6.51 20.84 19.36
N ASP A 287 5.40 20.94 18.63
CA ASP A 287 4.68 19.78 18.11
C ASP A 287 5.50 19.11 17.01
N VAL A 288 6.20 18.03 17.36
CA VAL A 288 7.04 17.25 16.44
C VAL A 288 6.27 16.05 15.94
N SER A 289 6.40 15.71 14.66
CA SER A 289 5.88 14.45 14.09
C SER A 289 6.75 13.92 12.96
N VAL A 290 7.02 12.61 12.99
CA VAL A 290 7.67 11.91 11.88
C VAL A 290 6.58 11.44 10.92
N VAL A 291 6.61 11.91 9.67
CA VAL A 291 5.65 11.52 8.65
C VAL A 291 6.20 10.30 7.91
N GLU A 292 5.56 9.15 8.10
CA GLU A 292 5.97 7.91 7.45
C GLU A 292 5.51 7.90 5.99
N CYS A 293 6.45 8.10 5.07
CA CYS A 293 6.21 8.14 3.64
C CYS A 293 7.47 7.72 2.88
N ARG A 294 7.33 7.00 1.75
CA ARG A 294 8.50 6.52 1.02
C ARG A 294 9.12 7.55 0.11
N THR A 295 8.28 8.37 -0.52
CA THR A 295 8.70 9.29 -1.59
C THR A 295 7.98 10.62 -1.49
N PHE A 296 8.58 11.67 -2.05
CA PHE A 296 7.94 12.98 -2.14
C PHE A 296 6.64 12.92 -2.96
N ASP A 297 6.63 12.16 -4.06
CA ASP A 297 5.44 12.00 -4.92
C ASP A 297 4.26 11.34 -4.18
N GLU A 298 4.53 10.37 -3.30
CA GLU A 298 3.50 9.73 -2.46
C GLU A 298 2.91 10.72 -1.45
N LEU A 299 3.75 11.51 -0.78
CA LEU A 299 3.31 12.57 0.13
C LEU A 299 2.46 13.61 -0.62
N ALA A 300 2.95 14.07 -1.78
CA ALA A 300 2.26 15.04 -2.62
C ALA A 300 0.91 14.52 -3.11
N ALA A 301 0.80 13.22 -3.41
CA ALA A 301 -0.43 12.57 -3.81
C ALA A 301 -1.48 12.52 -2.69
N ASP A 302 -1.07 12.51 -1.42
CA ASP A 302 -2.00 12.61 -0.30
C ASP A 302 -2.36 14.06 0.02
N VAL A 303 -1.41 14.99 -0.09
CA VAL A 303 -1.65 16.44 0.08
C VAL A 303 -2.68 16.95 -0.94
N ILE A 304 -2.52 16.61 -2.22
CA ILE A 304 -3.41 17.09 -3.29
C ILE A 304 -4.86 16.59 -3.16
N LYS A 305 -5.10 15.50 -2.42
CA LYS A 305 -6.46 15.00 -2.17
C LYS A 305 -7.20 15.83 -1.12
N GLN A 306 -6.46 16.52 -0.25
CA GLN A 306 -7.01 17.25 0.90
C GLN A 306 -7.02 18.77 0.66
N VAL A 307 -6.17 19.29 -0.22
CA VAL A 307 -6.07 20.72 -0.51
C VAL A 307 -6.93 21.09 -1.71
N ASP A 308 -7.73 22.14 -1.55
CA ASP A 308 -8.52 22.72 -2.64
C ASP A 308 -7.64 23.57 -3.57
N LEU A 309 -7.69 23.27 -4.87
CA LEU A 309 -6.97 23.96 -5.94
C LEU A 309 -7.93 24.34 -7.07
N PRO A 310 -7.67 25.47 -7.77
CA PRO A 310 -8.35 25.79 -9.03
C PRO A 310 -8.31 24.61 -10.01
N PRO A 311 -9.41 24.31 -10.73
CA PRO A 311 -9.50 23.16 -11.64
C PRO A 311 -8.35 23.09 -12.65
N VAL A 312 -7.92 24.22 -13.19
CA VAL A 312 -6.80 24.31 -14.15
C VAL A 312 -5.48 23.77 -13.55
N LEU A 313 -5.22 24.06 -12.27
CA LEU A 313 -4.04 23.56 -11.57
C LEU A 313 -4.20 22.08 -11.22
N GLN A 314 -5.40 21.66 -10.85
CA GLN A 314 -5.69 20.25 -10.59
C GLN A 314 -5.47 19.39 -11.84
N ASP A 315 -5.96 19.83 -12.99
CA ASP A 315 -5.74 19.16 -14.28
C ASP A 315 -4.26 19.11 -14.65
N HIS A 316 -3.52 20.20 -14.44
CA HIS A 316 -2.07 20.27 -14.67
C HIS A 316 -1.30 19.23 -13.82
N VAL A 317 -1.65 19.11 -12.54
CA VAL A 317 -1.06 18.12 -11.65
C VAL A 317 -1.42 16.71 -12.10
N MET A 318 -2.69 16.45 -12.43
CA MET A 318 -3.15 15.12 -12.84
C MET A 318 -2.55 14.69 -14.19
N ALA A 319 -2.30 15.61 -15.11
CA ALA A 319 -1.59 15.33 -16.35
C ALA A 319 -0.14 14.87 -16.13
N GLY A 320 0.48 15.23 -14.99
CA GLY A 320 1.81 14.77 -14.60
C GLY A 320 1.83 13.42 -13.88
N ARG A 321 0.67 12.83 -13.58
CA ARG A 321 0.58 11.52 -12.94
C ARG A 321 0.99 10.45 -13.94
N SER A 322 1.97 9.63 -13.62
CA SER A 322 2.34 8.48 -14.44
C SER A 322 1.10 7.61 -14.69
N GLU A 323 0.82 7.29 -15.96
CA GLU A 323 -0.26 6.36 -16.30
C GLU A 323 -0.14 5.08 -15.45
N ALA A 324 -1.27 4.61 -14.94
CA ALA A 324 -1.30 3.40 -14.14
C ALA A 324 -0.65 2.26 -14.96
N ARG A 325 0.49 1.73 -14.49
CA ARG A 325 1.22 0.62 -15.14
C ARG A 325 0.35 -0.63 -15.38
N LEU A 326 -0.81 -0.71 -14.73
CA LEU A 326 -1.83 -1.70 -15.01
C LEU A 326 -2.68 -1.25 -16.20
N ILE A 327 -2.12 -1.39 -17.40
CA ILE A 327 -2.91 -1.35 -18.62
C ILE A 327 -3.66 -2.69 -18.68
N PRO A 328 -5.01 -2.70 -18.74
CA PRO A 328 -5.74 -3.94 -18.97
C PRO A 328 -5.25 -4.54 -20.28
N VAL A 329 -4.66 -5.74 -20.22
CA VAL A 329 -4.23 -6.46 -21.41
C VAL A 329 -5.49 -6.75 -22.24
N ASN A 330 -5.59 -6.12 -23.40
CA ASN A 330 -6.65 -6.43 -24.36
C ASN A 330 -6.45 -7.88 -24.81
N LEU A 331 -7.25 -8.79 -24.26
CA LEU A 331 -7.24 -10.19 -24.66
C LEU A 331 -7.73 -10.27 -26.12
N PRO A 332 -7.03 -10.98 -27.01
CA PRO A 332 -7.47 -11.15 -28.40
C PRO A 332 -8.89 -11.71 -28.44
N THR A 333 -9.76 -11.05 -29.21
CA THR A 333 -11.18 -11.40 -29.37
C THR A 333 -11.44 -12.37 -30.52
N ALA A 334 -10.51 -12.49 -31.47
CA ALA A 334 -10.61 -13.43 -32.58
C ALA A 334 -10.21 -14.84 -32.15
N GLU A 335 -11.11 -15.81 -32.31
CA GLU A 335 -10.84 -17.23 -32.10
C GLU A 335 -10.02 -17.80 -33.27
N ALA A 336 -8.82 -18.32 -33.01
CA ALA A 336 -7.95 -18.88 -34.05
C ALA A 336 -8.19 -20.38 -34.31
N ARG A 337 -8.76 -21.12 -33.35
CA ARG A 337 -8.99 -22.58 -33.40
C ARG A 337 -10.24 -22.96 -32.59
N ARG A 338 -10.69 -24.23 -32.67
CA ARG A 338 -11.73 -24.80 -31.77
C ARG A 338 -11.15 -25.47 -30.52
N PHE A 339 -9.92 -25.96 -30.59
CA PHE A 339 -9.19 -26.64 -29.51
C PHE A 339 -7.69 -26.30 -29.57
N PRO A 340 -6.94 -26.41 -28.46
CA PRO A 340 -7.39 -26.83 -27.13
C PRO A 340 -8.10 -25.72 -26.34
N VAL A 341 -9.06 -26.12 -25.51
CA VAL A 341 -9.72 -25.27 -24.51
C VAL A 341 -9.45 -25.84 -23.11
N LEU A 342 -9.16 -24.97 -22.15
CA LEU A 342 -8.97 -25.35 -20.76
C LEU A 342 -10.27 -25.16 -20.01
N ARG A 343 -10.73 -26.21 -19.35
CA ARG A 343 -11.83 -26.10 -18.40
C ARG A 343 -11.31 -25.47 -17.11
N LEU A 344 -12.05 -24.52 -16.56
CA LEU A 344 -11.72 -23.85 -15.31
C LEU A 344 -12.72 -24.26 -14.22
N SER A 345 -12.27 -24.33 -12.97
CA SER A 345 -13.14 -24.54 -11.81
C SER A 345 -13.75 -23.21 -11.32
N ALA A 346 -14.49 -22.55 -12.23
CA ALA A 346 -15.14 -21.28 -11.94
C ALA A 346 -16.58 -21.28 -12.46
N LEU A 347 -17.54 -20.89 -11.62
CA LEU A 347 -18.96 -20.80 -11.96
C LEU A 347 -19.33 -19.33 -12.23
N PRO A 348 -19.95 -19.01 -13.38
CA PRO A 348 -20.59 -17.73 -13.60
C PRO A 348 -21.63 -17.42 -12.51
N VAL A 349 -21.49 -16.29 -11.84
CA VAL A 349 -22.55 -15.73 -10.98
C VAL A 349 -23.27 -14.66 -11.80
N VAL A 350 -24.39 -15.04 -12.38
CA VAL A 350 -25.17 -14.22 -13.31
C VAL A 350 -25.86 -13.07 -12.59
N ALA A 351 -26.31 -13.30 -11.35
CA ALA A 351 -26.91 -12.27 -10.51
C ALA A 351 -26.43 -12.41 -9.07
N VAL A 352 -26.11 -11.25 -8.47
CA VAL A 352 -25.81 -11.08 -7.04
C VAL A 352 -26.90 -10.20 -6.39
N PRO A 353 -27.12 -10.30 -5.07
CA PRO A 353 -28.05 -9.44 -4.36
C PRO A 353 -27.68 -7.95 -4.52
N ARG A 354 -28.65 -7.12 -4.90
CA ARG A 354 -28.47 -5.66 -5.06
C ARG A 354 -28.95 -4.86 -3.86
N THR A 355 -29.69 -5.47 -2.95
CA THR A 355 -30.30 -4.78 -1.80
C THR A 355 -30.15 -5.63 -0.55
N ALA A 356 -29.81 -5.01 0.57
CA ALA A 356 -29.83 -5.63 1.91
C ALA A 356 -30.71 -4.81 2.87
N ARG A 357 -31.00 -5.39 4.04
CA ARG A 357 -31.68 -4.68 5.12
C ARG A 357 -30.74 -3.63 5.70
N ARG A 358 -31.21 -2.38 5.79
CA ARG A 358 -30.46 -1.28 6.42
C ARG A 358 -30.83 -1.19 7.89
N ILE A 359 -29.82 -1.23 8.76
CA ILE A 359 -29.97 -1.10 10.22
C ILE A 359 -29.05 0.02 10.68
N ILE A 360 -29.60 0.98 11.43
CA ILE A 360 -28.86 2.05 12.08
C ILE A 360 -28.58 1.62 13.52
N LEU A 361 -27.36 1.83 13.96
CA LEU A 361 -26.87 1.52 15.30
C LEU A 361 -26.64 2.83 16.07
N GLU A 362 -26.94 2.82 17.37
CA GLU A 362 -26.59 3.92 18.28
C GLU A 362 -25.07 4.00 18.49
N ASN A 363 -24.46 2.83 18.68
CA ASN A 363 -23.01 2.69 18.88
C ASN A 363 -22.34 2.18 17.59
N ALA A 364 -21.28 2.87 17.15
CA ALA A 364 -20.51 2.44 15.99
C ALA A 364 -19.82 1.10 16.25
N THR A 365 -19.79 0.22 15.25
CA THR A 365 -19.18 -1.10 15.36
C THR A 365 -18.41 -1.48 14.10
N THR A 366 -17.64 -2.57 14.20
CA THR A 366 -16.92 -3.16 13.07
C THR A 366 -17.62 -4.45 12.62
N SER A 367 -17.45 -4.79 11.34
CA SER A 367 -18.01 -6.03 10.78
C SER A 367 -17.63 -7.30 11.58
N PRO A 368 -16.37 -7.50 12.03
CA PRO A 368 -16.02 -8.67 12.86
C PRO A 368 -16.75 -8.72 14.21
N ALA A 369 -16.94 -7.57 14.87
CA ALA A 369 -17.63 -7.50 16.15
C ALA A 369 -19.12 -7.86 15.97
N ALA A 370 -19.79 -7.24 14.99
CA ALA A 370 -21.19 -7.55 14.67
C ALA A 370 -21.40 -9.04 14.32
N ARG A 371 -20.50 -9.63 13.53
CA ARG A 371 -20.56 -11.07 13.18
C ARG A 371 -20.41 -11.98 14.39
N THR A 372 -19.59 -11.60 15.37
CA THR A 372 -19.39 -12.38 16.60
C THR A 372 -20.67 -12.37 17.44
N MET A 373 -21.33 -11.22 17.57
CA MET A 373 -22.62 -11.10 18.27
C MET A 373 -23.72 -11.95 17.63
N VAL A 374 -23.86 -11.89 16.30
CA VAL A 374 -24.83 -12.73 15.57
C VAL A 374 -24.55 -14.23 15.77
N LYS A 375 -23.28 -14.62 15.77
CA LYS A 375 -22.87 -16.00 16.00
C LYS A 375 -23.16 -16.47 17.43
N ASP A 376 -22.88 -15.64 18.43
CA ASP A 376 -23.12 -15.96 19.85
C ASP A 376 -24.61 -16.07 20.16
N ALA A 377 -25.42 -15.22 19.52
CA ALA A 377 -26.88 -15.31 19.55
C ALA A 377 -27.46 -16.50 18.76
N LYS A 378 -26.62 -17.26 18.04
CA LYS A 378 -27.01 -18.36 17.14
C LYS A 378 -28.08 -17.94 16.10
N SER A 379 -28.10 -16.67 15.74
CA SER A 379 -29.03 -16.10 14.77
C SER A 379 -28.63 -16.50 13.34
N ARG A 380 -29.62 -16.80 12.50
CA ARG A 380 -29.37 -17.15 11.09
C ARG A 380 -29.34 -15.89 10.24
N ALA A 381 -28.26 -15.11 10.40
CA ALA A 381 -28.06 -13.87 9.68
C ALA A 381 -26.60 -13.63 9.27
N ILE A 382 -26.41 -12.82 8.24
CA ILE A 382 -25.10 -12.34 7.78
C ILE A 382 -25.13 -10.83 7.77
N VAL A 383 -24.14 -10.23 8.44
CA VAL A 383 -24.09 -8.78 8.69
C VAL A 383 -22.73 -8.21 8.33
N ALA A 384 -22.75 -6.97 7.85
CA ALA A 384 -21.56 -6.14 7.65
C ALA A 384 -21.86 -4.71 8.10
N ALA A 385 -20.95 -4.15 8.89
CA ALA A 385 -21.06 -2.82 9.47
C ALA A 385 -20.09 -1.85 8.81
N ASN A 386 -20.58 -0.63 8.58
CA ASN A 386 -19.85 0.55 8.15
C ASN A 386 -20.11 1.67 9.19
N GLY A 387 -19.36 1.65 10.30
CA GLY A 387 -19.54 2.59 11.41
C GLY A 387 -20.87 2.38 12.13
N ARG A 388 -21.80 3.33 11.98
CA ARG A 388 -23.15 3.28 12.59
C ARG A 388 -24.20 2.64 11.69
N GLU A 389 -23.87 2.32 10.45
CA GLU A 389 -24.77 1.70 9.50
C GLU A 389 -24.40 0.23 9.31
N LEU A 390 -25.41 -0.64 9.20
CA LEU A 390 -25.24 -2.08 9.07
C LEU A 390 -26.15 -2.60 7.95
N ALA A 391 -25.56 -3.37 7.04
CA ALA A 391 -26.28 -4.14 6.04
C ALA A 391 -26.44 -5.58 6.52
N ALA A 392 -27.65 -6.13 6.41
CA ALA A 392 -27.96 -7.47 6.85
C ALA A 392 -28.78 -8.28 5.85
N PHE A 393 -28.51 -9.59 5.84
CA PHE A 393 -29.36 -10.62 5.27
C PHE A 393 -29.79 -11.57 6.38
N GLY A 394 -31.06 -11.95 6.44
CA GLY A 394 -31.63 -12.78 7.50
C GLY A 394 -33.00 -12.28 7.96
N ASN A 395 -33.53 -12.93 8.99
CA ASN A 395 -34.80 -12.55 9.61
C ASN A 395 -34.62 -11.28 10.45
N ASP A 396 -35.47 -10.27 10.22
CA ASP A 396 -35.36 -8.96 10.85
C ASP A 396 -35.44 -9.05 12.39
N ALA A 397 -36.35 -9.87 12.92
CA ALA A 397 -36.52 -10.03 14.37
C ALA A 397 -35.31 -10.72 15.03
N GLU A 398 -34.75 -11.75 14.39
CA GLU A 398 -33.55 -12.43 14.89
C GLU A 398 -32.32 -11.52 14.88
N ILE A 399 -32.18 -10.68 13.85
CA ILE A 399 -31.07 -9.72 13.74
C ILE A 399 -31.17 -8.65 14.83
N LEU A 400 -32.37 -8.09 15.03
CA LEU A 400 -32.60 -7.10 16.07
C LEU A 400 -32.33 -7.68 17.47
N ALA A 401 -32.75 -8.92 17.74
CA ALA A 401 -32.47 -9.59 19.00
C ALA A 401 -30.96 -9.82 19.22
N ALA A 402 -30.24 -10.25 18.18
CA ALA A 402 -28.80 -10.50 18.27
C ALA A 402 -27.96 -9.23 18.48
N LEU A 403 -28.43 -8.10 17.96
CA LEU A 403 -27.69 -6.83 17.99
C LEU A 403 -28.16 -5.85 19.06
N GLN A 404 -29.07 -6.25 19.97
CA GLN A 404 -29.63 -5.40 21.04
C GLN A 404 -28.60 -4.49 21.76
N PRO A 405 -27.39 -4.95 22.12
CA PRO A 405 -26.40 -4.10 22.80
C PRO A 405 -25.93 -2.88 22.00
N LEU A 406 -26.17 -2.84 20.69
CA LEU A 406 -25.78 -1.74 19.80
C LEU A 406 -26.94 -0.77 19.48
N GLY A 407 -28.13 -0.98 20.06
CA GLY A 407 -29.32 -0.17 19.79
C GLY A 407 -29.76 -0.23 18.32
N PRO A 408 -30.07 -1.41 17.75
CA PRO A 408 -30.32 -1.55 16.33
C PRO A 408 -31.73 -1.07 15.96
N LYS A 409 -31.84 -0.23 14.93
CA LYS A 409 -33.11 0.25 14.37
C LYS A 409 -33.16 0.01 12.87
N ILE A 410 -34.20 -0.68 12.40
CA ILE A 410 -34.43 -0.87 10.96
C ILE A 410 -34.71 0.48 10.30
N SER A 411 -34.00 0.74 9.21
CA SER A 411 -34.11 1.97 8.41
C SER A 411 -34.27 1.65 6.92
N GLY A 412 -35.19 0.75 6.59
CA GLY A 412 -35.49 0.39 5.20
C GLY A 412 -34.46 -0.56 4.57
N THR A 413 -33.98 -0.23 3.37
CA THR A 413 -33.03 -1.04 2.59
C THR A 413 -31.85 -0.21 2.14
N ILE A 414 -30.72 -0.86 1.90
CA ILE A 414 -29.50 -0.26 1.34
C ILE A 414 -29.18 -0.93 0.00
N GLU A 415 -28.80 -0.13 -0.99
CA GLU A 415 -28.28 -0.63 -2.27
C GLU A 415 -26.84 -1.09 -2.11
N LEU A 416 -26.49 -2.19 -2.77
CA LEU A 416 -25.22 -2.87 -2.62
C LEU A 416 -24.36 -2.71 -3.88
N ASP A 417 -23.28 -1.94 -3.79
CA ASP A 417 -22.23 -1.89 -4.81
C ASP A 417 -21.04 -2.77 -4.43
N ALA A 418 -21.13 -4.07 -4.73
CA ALA A 418 -20.05 -5.01 -4.45
C ALA A 418 -18.80 -4.85 -5.33
N VAL A 419 -18.86 -4.04 -6.40
CA VAL A 419 -17.73 -3.83 -7.29
C VAL A 419 -16.78 -2.80 -6.68
N ASN A 420 -17.33 -1.68 -6.19
CA ASN A 420 -16.54 -0.57 -5.66
C ASN A 420 -16.39 -0.62 -4.13
N GLU A 421 -17.33 -1.24 -3.41
CA GLU A 421 -17.32 -1.25 -1.95
C GLU A 421 -16.86 -2.60 -1.37
N SER A 422 -15.67 -2.59 -0.73
CA SER A 422 -15.03 -3.80 -0.19
C SER A 422 -15.83 -4.47 0.93
N TRP A 423 -16.50 -3.68 1.78
CA TRP A 423 -17.30 -4.21 2.89
C TRP A 423 -18.58 -4.90 2.38
N VAL A 424 -19.21 -4.36 1.33
CA VAL A 424 -20.34 -4.99 0.61
C VAL A 424 -19.88 -6.28 -0.05
N ARG A 425 -18.73 -6.27 -0.73
CA ARG A 425 -18.17 -7.50 -1.33
C ARG A 425 -17.97 -8.60 -0.29
N GLY A 426 -17.49 -8.24 0.91
CA GLY A 426 -17.39 -9.17 2.04
C GLY A 426 -18.74 -9.73 2.49
N LEU A 427 -19.78 -8.89 2.60
CA LEU A 427 -21.14 -9.31 2.92
C LEU A 427 -21.69 -10.31 1.89
N ILE A 428 -21.59 -9.97 0.60
CA ILE A 428 -22.06 -10.82 -0.51
C ILE A 428 -21.28 -12.14 -0.52
N TYR A 429 -19.98 -12.10 -0.27
CA TYR A 429 -19.16 -13.30 -0.27
C TYR A 429 -19.55 -14.27 0.88
N ASP A 430 -19.75 -13.76 2.09
CA ASP A 430 -20.25 -14.57 3.22
C ASP A 430 -21.64 -15.16 2.93
N ALA A 431 -22.52 -14.37 2.30
CA ALA A 431 -23.87 -14.78 1.92
C ALA A 431 -23.89 -15.86 0.84
N LEU A 432 -22.99 -15.75 -0.15
CA LEU A 432 -22.83 -16.76 -1.20
C LEU A 432 -22.41 -18.10 -0.60
N VAL A 433 -21.47 -18.11 0.35
CA VAL A 433 -21.00 -19.33 1.00
C VAL A 433 -22.14 -20.01 1.79
N GLU A 434 -22.96 -19.23 2.48
CA GLU A 434 -24.15 -19.78 3.15
C GLU A 434 -25.13 -20.38 2.14
N ALA A 435 -25.44 -19.64 1.06
CA ALA A 435 -26.35 -20.06 0.01
C ALA A 435 -25.93 -21.36 -0.69
N LEU A 436 -24.62 -21.53 -0.93
CA LEU A 436 -24.02 -22.74 -1.50
C LEU A 436 -23.94 -23.90 -0.51
N SER A 437 -24.05 -23.66 0.79
CA SER A 437 -24.06 -24.72 1.82
C SER A 437 -25.47 -25.19 2.17
N ARG A 438 -26.48 -24.33 2.00
CA ARG A 438 -27.87 -24.59 2.37
C ARG A 438 -28.44 -25.80 1.62
N HIS A 439 -29.21 -26.63 2.33
CA HIS A 439 -29.90 -27.82 1.80
C HIS A 439 -28.96 -28.80 1.09
N ARG A 440 -27.69 -28.81 1.50
CA ARG A 440 -26.65 -29.68 0.98
C ARG A 440 -25.86 -30.28 2.14
N PRO A 441 -25.24 -31.45 1.96
CA PRO A 441 -24.41 -32.08 2.99
C PRO A 441 -23.03 -31.38 3.11
N LEU A 442 -23.04 -30.04 3.17
CA LEU A 442 -21.86 -29.18 3.20
C LEU A 442 -21.91 -28.27 4.44
N ARG A 443 -20.74 -28.04 5.04
CA ARG A 443 -20.55 -27.12 6.15
C ARG A 443 -19.68 -25.95 5.70
N ALA A 444 -20.19 -24.73 5.89
CA ALA A 444 -19.44 -23.51 5.66
C ALA A 444 -18.34 -23.29 6.72
N ARG A 445 -17.11 -23.10 6.27
CA ARG A 445 -15.95 -22.66 7.07
C ARG A 445 -15.51 -21.28 6.60
N ARG A 446 -15.81 -20.25 7.39
CA ARG A 446 -15.43 -18.85 7.11
C ARG A 446 -14.12 -18.50 7.80
N GLN A 447 -13.07 -18.21 7.03
CA GLN A 447 -11.78 -17.77 7.55
C GLN A 447 -11.37 -16.43 6.93
N ARG A 448 -10.41 -15.72 7.57
CA ARG A 448 -9.85 -14.46 7.05
C ARG A 448 -9.10 -14.64 5.73
N SER A 449 -8.49 -15.81 5.51
CA SER A 449 -7.71 -16.15 4.31
C SER A 449 -8.54 -16.70 3.15
N GLY A 450 -9.86 -16.87 3.33
CA GLY A 450 -10.75 -17.45 2.33
C GLY A 450 -11.88 -18.28 2.95
N HIS A 451 -12.94 -18.49 2.21
CA HIS A 451 -14.06 -19.34 2.63
C HIS A 451 -13.92 -20.73 2.02
N SER A 452 -14.45 -21.74 2.71
CA SER A 452 -14.47 -23.11 2.22
C SER A 452 -15.77 -23.80 2.57
N LEU A 453 -16.14 -24.79 1.76
CA LEU A 453 -17.24 -25.71 2.00
C LEU A 453 -16.64 -27.10 2.16
N VAL A 454 -16.91 -27.75 3.29
CA VAL A 454 -16.46 -29.13 3.55
C VAL A 454 -17.64 -30.07 3.68
N ILE A 455 -17.47 -31.30 3.22
CA ILE A 455 -18.50 -32.33 3.33
C ILE A 455 -18.74 -32.68 4.80
N ILE A 456 -20.02 -32.82 5.15
CA ILE A 456 -20.43 -33.28 6.47
C ILE A 456 -20.29 -34.81 6.50
N GLY A 457 -19.32 -35.30 7.29
CA GLY A 457 -19.13 -36.74 7.51
C GLY A 457 -20.26 -37.38 8.33
N PRO A 458 -20.34 -38.72 8.32
CA PRO A 458 -21.30 -39.48 9.11
C PRO A 458 -21.13 -39.22 10.62
N ARG A 459 -22.24 -39.20 11.36
CA ARG A 459 -22.26 -39.06 12.82
C ARG A 459 -22.89 -40.29 13.46
N GLU A 460 -22.43 -40.66 14.65
CA GLU A 460 -23.05 -41.73 15.44
C GLU A 460 -24.48 -41.34 15.83
N GLY A 461 -25.43 -42.27 15.67
CA GLY A 461 -26.85 -42.04 15.99
C GLY A 461 -27.64 -41.23 14.95
N GLU A 462 -27.14 -41.07 13.73
CA GLU A 462 -27.84 -40.32 12.67
C GLU A 462 -29.08 -41.08 12.13
N GLU A 463 -30.18 -40.36 11.94
CA GLU A 463 -31.44 -40.95 11.44
C GLU A 463 -31.26 -41.57 10.04
N PRO A 464 -31.82 -42.77 9.77
CA PRO A 464 -31.66 -43.46 8.49
C PRO A 464 -32.04 -42.62 7.26
N GLY A 465 -33.07 -41.78 7.38
CA GLY A 465 -33.51 -40.88 6.31
C GLY A 465 -32.46 -39.82 5.93
N LYS A 466 -31.74 -39.27 6.90
CA LYS A 466 -30.66 -38.28 6.67
C LYS A 466 -29.45 -38.92 6.01
N VAL A 467 -29.12 -40.15 6.39
CA VAL A 467 -28.05 -40.93 5.76
C VAL A 467 -28.37 -41.17 4.29
N GLN A 468 -29.57 -41.67 3.98
CA GLN A 468 -30.01 -41.90 2.60
C GLN A 468 -30.01 -40.62 1.76
N TRP A 469 -30.51 -39.52 2.31
CA TRP A 469 -30.50 -38.22 1.63
C TRP A 469 -29.08 -37.75 1.32
N ARG A 470 -28.15 -37.82 2.30
CA ARG A 470 -26.74 -37.45 2.12
C ARG A 470 -26.07 -38.33 1.08
N ASP A 471 -26.29 -39.64 1.11
CA ASP A 471 -25.69 -40.57 0.15
C ASP A 471 -26.20 -40.34 -1.27
N ARG A 472 -27.49 -40.00 -1.43
CA ARG A 472 -28.05 -39.58 -2.72
C ARG A 472 -27.39 -38.29 -3.22
N ALA A 473 -27.33 -37.25 -2.38
CA ALA A 473 -26.73 -35.96 -2.73
C ALA A 473 -25.23 -36.05 -3.07
N LEU A 474 -24.47 -36.93 -2.38
CA LEU A 474 -23.04 -37.11 -2.61
C LEU A 474 -22.69 -38.20 -3.63
N SER A 475 -23.68 -38.86 -4.24
CA SER A 475 -23.47 -40.02 -5.12
C SER A 475 -22.57 -39.70 -6.32
N SER A 476 -22.85 -38.61 -7.03
CA SER A 476 -22.04 -38.12 -8.16
C SER A 476 -20.61 -37.79 -7.75
N LEU A 477 -20.45 -37.17 -6.58
CA LEU A 477 -19.13 -36.79 -6.06
C LEU A 477 -18.32 -38.02 -5.63
N ARG A 478 -18.95 -39.00 -5.00
CA ARG A 478 -18.31 -40.28 -4.62
C ARG A 478 -17.85 -41.05 -5.86
N LYS A 479 -18.68 -41.08 -6.91
CA LYS A 479 -18.31 -41.69 -8.20
C LYS A 479 -17.16 -40.96 -8.89
N ALA A 480 -17.11 -39.63 -8.81
CA ALA A 480 -16.05 -38.82 -9.40
C ALA A 480 -14.70 -39.00 -8.67
N TYR A 481 -14.71 -39.03 -7.34
CA TYR A 481 -13.50 -39.22 -6.53
C TYR A 481 -12.98 -40.66 -6.53
N GLY A 482 -13.85 -41.65 -6.74
CA GLY A 482 -13.49 -43.08 -6.70
C GLY A 482 -12.98 -43.58 -5.35
N THR A 483 -13.08 -42.76 -4.31
CA THR A 483 -12.53 -42.97 -2.96
C THR A 483 -13.47 -42.36 -1.93
N SER A 484 -13.30 -42.72 -0.65
CA SER A 484 -14.10 -42.16 0.44
C SER A 484 -13.92 -40.64 0.53
N LEU A 485 -15.04 -39.91 0.65
CA LEU A 485 -15.09 -38.44 0.75
C LEU A 485 -14.79 -37.93 2.17
N THR A 486 -14.87 -38.80 3.16
CA THR A 486 -14.55 -38.53 4.56
C THR A 486 -13.91 -39.78 5.16
N GLY A 487 -13.04 -39.62 6.15
CA GLY A 487 -12.39 -40.75 6.83
C GLY A 487 -11.28 -40.26 7.77
N THR A 488 -10.33 -41.13 8.09
CA THR A 488 -9.11 -40.78 8.83
C THR A 488 -7.88 -40.91 7.94
N VAL A 489 -6.88 -40.06 8.17
CA VAL A 489 -5.60 -40.14 7.48
C VAL A 489 -4.84 -41.36 7.99
N PRO A 490 -4.39 -42.28 7.11
CA PRO A 490 -3.57 -43.42 7.52
C PRO A 490 -2.36 -42.95 8.33
N THR A 491 -2.01 -43.68 9.39
CA THR A 491 -0.86 -43.42 10.29
C THR A 491 -1.01 -42.23 11.24
N LEU A 492 -1.73 -41.16 10.85
CA LEU A 492 -1.93 -39.96 11.68
C LEU A 492 -3.24 -39.97 12.47
N ASP A 493 -4.22 -40.78 12.04
CA ASP A 493 -5.57 -40.90 12.61
C ASP A 493 -6.35 -39.57 12.71
N PHE A 494 -5.92 -38.54 11.97
CA PHE A 494 -6.64 -37.28 11.89
C PHE A 494 -7.83 -37.39 10.93
N PRO A 495 -9.03 -36.89 11.29
CA PRO A 495 -10.16 -36.93 10.40
C PRO A 495 -9.96 -36.00 9.21
N PHE A 496 -10.31 -36.49 8.02
CA PHE A 496 -10.29 -35.73 6.79
C PHE A 496 -11.69 -35.63 6.16
N GLN A 497 -11.91 -34.52 5.44
CA GLN A 497 -13.14 -34.21 4.72
C GLN A 497 -12.75 -33.62 3.36
N GLU A 498 -13.31 -34.15 2.28
CA GLU A 498 -13.22 -33.46 0.98
C GLU A 498 -14.08 -32.19 1.01
N GLY A 499 -13.65 -31.18 0.28
CA GLY A 499 -14.31 -29.89 0.22
C GLY A 499 -13.80 -29.05 -0.94
N VAL A 500 -14.21 -27.78 -0.94
CA VAL A 500 -13.72 -26.76 -1.87
C VAL A 500 -13.34 -25.50 -1.12
N PHE A 501 -12.23 -24.87 -1.51
CA PHE A 501 -12.05 -23.44 -1.26
C PHE A 501 -12.91 -22.67 -2.25
N LEU A 502 -13.49 -21.56 -1.81
CA LEU A 502 -14.26 -20.67 -2.65
C LEU A 502 -13.50 -19.35 -2.85
N LYS A 503 -13.83 -18.65 -3.94
CA LYS A 503 -13.37 -17.30 -4.22
C LYS A 503 -14.43 -16.57 -5.03
N LEU A 504 -14.81 -15.36 -4.62
CA LEU A 504 -15.72 -14.50 -5.36
C LEU A 504 -14.94 -13.36 -6.02
N GLU A 505 -14.94 -13.31 -7.34
CA GLU A 505 -14.21 -12.31 -8.13
C GLU A 505 -15.08 -11.66 -9.20
N TYR A 506 -14.84 -10.37 -9.45
CA TYR A 506 -15.45 -9.64 -10.56
C TYR A 506 -14.37 -9.41 -11.62
N VAL A 507 -14.50 -10.07 -12.77
CA VAL A 507 -13.51 -10.05 -13.86
C VAL A 507 -14.22 -9.90 -15.20
N SER A 508 -13.75 -8.98 -16.03
CA SER A 508 -14.29 -8.72 -17.38
C SER A 508 -15.80 -8.44 -17.40
N GLY A 509 -16.30 -7.67 -16.42
CA GLY A 509 -17.70 -7.27 -16.36
C GLY A 509 -18.65 -8.33 -15.78
N GLN A 510 -18.14 -9.45 -15.26
CA GLN A 510 -18.96 -10.54 -14.74
C GLN A 510 -18.43 -11.07 -13.39
N TRP A 511 -19.33 -11.54 -12.55
CA TRP A 511 -18.98 -12.23 -11.31
C TRP A 511 -18.69 -13.71 -11.54
N TRP A 512 -17.68 -14.21 -10.84
CA TRP A 512 -17.22 -15.58 -10.88
C TRP A 512 -17.06 -16.14 -9.48
N CYS A 513 -17.62 -17.32 -9.26
CA CYS A 513 -17.37 -18.14 -8.08
C CYS A 513 -16.32 -19.21 -8.47
N GLY A 514 -15.04 -18.88 -8.22
CA GLY A 514 -13.96 -19.84 -8.30
C GLY A 514 -14.08 -20.86 -7.17
N PHE A 515 -13.88 -22.13 -7.48
CA PHE A 515 -13.82 -23.18 -6.48
C PHE A 515 -12.60 -24.08 -6.70
N GLU A 516 -11.91 -24.45 -5.63
CA GLU A 516 -10.72 -25.30 -5.69
C GLU A 516 -10.97 -26.55 -4.83
N PRO A 517 -11.18 -27.72 -5.44
CA PRO A 517 -11.31 -28.98 -4.73
C PRO A 517 -10.09 -29.26 -3.86
N HIS A 518 -10.32 -29.56 -2.59
CA HIS A 518 -9.26 -29.74 -1.59
C HIS A 518 -9.64 -30.78 -0.54
N THR A 519 -8.64 -31.51 -0.02
CA THR A 519 -8.83 -32.45 1.09
C THR A 519 -8.45 -31.79 2.41
N PHE A 520 -9.44 -31.46 3.22
CA PHE A 520 -9.25 -30.80 4.51
C PHE A 520 -8.95 -31.84 5.59
N VAL A 521 -7.86 -31.67 6.32
CA VAL A 521 -7.49 -32.53 7.46
C VAL A 521 -7.61 -31.70 8.74
N ASP A 522 -8.38 -32.19 9.70
CA ASP A 522 -8.56 -31.51 10.99
C ASP A 522 -7.38 -31.88 11.91
N ILE A 523 -6.30 -31.11 11.78
CA ILE A 523 -5.09 -31.24 12.61
C ILE A 523 -5.34 -30.52 13.95
N PRO A 524 -5.18 -31.18 15.11
CA PRO A 524 -5.29 -30.55 16.42
C PRO A 524 -4.33 -29.37 16.54
N ARG A 525 -4.84 -28.17 16.79
CA ARG A 525 -3.99 -27.01 17.10
C ARG A 525 -3.42 -27.19 18.51
N ALA A 526 -2.11 -27.06 18.66
CA ALA A 526 -1.51 -26.88 19.98
C ALA A 526 -2.15 -25.65 20.64
N ARG A 527 -2.49 -25.75 21.93
CA ARG A 527 -3.09 -24.66 22.71
C ARG A 527 -2.15 -23.45 22.70
N GLU A 528 -2.46 -22.44 21.89
CA GLU A 528 -1.83 -21.12 21.99
C GLU A 528 -2.24 -20.51 23.34
N THR A 529 -1.28 -20.20 24.21
CA THR A 529 -1.53 -19.50 25.47
C THR A 529 -1.84 -18.03 25.19
N ALA A 530 -2.51 -17.34 26.11
CA ALA A 530 -2.94 -15.95 25.94
C ALA A 530 -1.79 -14.97 25.63
N ALA A 531 -0.54 -15.33 25.95
CA ALA A 531 0.67 -14.56 25.64
C ALA A 531 1.04 -14.57 24.14
N ASP A 532 0.74 -15.65 23.39
CA ASP A 532 1.04 -15.73 21.95
C ASP A 532 0.12 -14.83 21.10
N LYS A 533 -1.04 -14.42 21.63
CA LYS A 533 -1.99 -13.54 20.92
C LYS A 533 -1.55 -12.06 20.89
N SER A 534 -0.82 -11.59 21.89
CA SER A 534 -0.32 -10.21 21.93
C SER A 534 0.89 -9.97 21.04
N GLU A 535 1.73 -10.98 20.82
CA GLU A 535 2.86 -10.90 19.87
C GLU A 535 2.43 -11.03 18.41
N ALA A 536 1.35 -11.78 18.13
CA ALA A 536 0.83 -11.98 16.77
C ALA A 536 0.24 -10.71 16.13
N THR A 537 -0.06 -9.67 16.92
CA THR A 537 -0.60 -8.39 16.43
C THR A 537 0.48 -7.38 16.04
N VAL A 538 1.74 -7.60 16.38
CA VAL A 538 2.83 -6.61 16.20
C VAL A 538 3.89 -7.05 15.18
N ALA A 539 4.08 -8.35 14.98
CA ALA A 539 5.14 -8.85 14.10
C ALA A 539 4.72 -8.93 12.62
N SER A 540 5.52 -8.32 11.74
CA SER A 540 5.46 -8.52 10.29
C SER A 540 5.58 -10.02 9.95
N PRO A 541 4.92 -10.54 8.90
CA PRO A 541 5.02 -11.95 8.49
C PRO A 541 6.45 -12.48 8.26
N LEU A 542 7.44 -11.58 8.18
CA LEU A 542 8.86 -11.84 7.99
C LEU A 542 9.67 -12.03 9.29
N GLU A 543 9.11 -11.73 10.47
CA GLU A 543 9.85 -11.75 11.76
C GLU A 543 9.55 -12.98 12.64
N LYS A 544 8.81 -13.98 12.14
CA LYS A 544 8.64 -15.23 12.89
C LYS A 544 9.96 -16.01 12.92
N PRO A 545 10.46 -16.44 14.10
CA PRO A 545 11.61 -17.34 14.18
C PRO A 545 11.38 -18.59 13.31
N PHE A 546 12.38 -18.97 12.51
CA PHE A 546 12.36 -20.13 11.60
C PHE A 546 11.94 -21.44 12.27
N ALA A 547 12.03 -21.55 13.60
CA ALA A 547 11.76 -22.75 14.38
C ALA A 547 10.27 -23.13 14.54
N ARG A 548 9.30 -22.24 14.25
CA ARG A 548 7.85 -22.51 14.43
C ARG A 548 7.08 -22.85 13.14
N ARG A 549 7.76 -23.11 12.00
CA ARG A 549 7.12 -23.75 10.83
C ARG A 549 7.21 -25.27 10.97
N GLY A 550 6.39 -25.86 11.83
CA GLY A 550 6.03 -27.26 11.64
C GLY A 550 5.33 -27.36 10.29
N GLY A 551 5.88 -28.13 9.34
CA GLY A 551 5.21 -28.39 8.06
C GLY A 551 3.83 -29.04 8.27
N ASP A 552 2.94 -28.96 7.28
CA ASP A 552 1.66 -29.67 7.33
C ASP A 552 1.93 -31.18 7.47
N PRO A 553 1.66 -31.81 8.62
CA PRO A 553 1.97 -33.23 8.86
C PRO A 553 1.21 -34.15 7.91
N ALA A 554 0.07 -33.70 7.36
CA ALA A 554 -0.71 -34.44 6.37
C ALA A 554 -0.42 -34.00 4.92
N GLY A 555 0.60 -33.16 4.70
CA GLY A 555 0.92 -32.57 3.41
C GLY A 555 1.35 -33.61 2.37
N ASP A 556 2.22 -34.56 2.75
CA ASP A 556 2.68 -35.63 1.86
C ASP A 556 1.53 -36.54 1.44
N TRP A 557 0.74 -37.02 2.40
CA TRP A 557 -0.44 -37.84 2.14
C TRP A 557 -1.45 -37.13 1.22
N ARG A 558 -1.68 -35.83 1.43
CA ARG A 558 -2.55 -35.03 0.55
C ARG A 558 -1.99 -34.99 -0.86
N ARG A 559 -0.68 -34.71 -1.03
CA ARG A 559 -0.04 -34.69 -2.35
C ARG A 559 -0.20 -36.02 -3.09
N GLU A 560 0.08 -37.14 -2.43
CA GLU A 560 -0.04 -38.48 -3.02
C GLU A 560 -1.48 -38.77 -3.49
N ARG A 561 -2.47 -38.39 -2.67
CA ARG A 561 -3.89 -38.57 -2.99
C ARG A 561 -4.34 -37.82 -4.25
N TRP A 562 -3.76 -36.65 -4.52
CA TRP A 562 -4.08 -35.84 -5.69
C TRP A 562 -3.17 -36.12 -6.90
N ALA A 563 -1.95 -36.62 -6.69
CA ALA A 563 -0.96 -36.85 -7.74
C ALA A 563 -1.43 -37.84 -8.82
N GLN A 564 -2.28 -38.81 -8.47
CA GLN A 564 -2.79 -39.83 -9.40
C GLN A 564 -3.96 -39.35 -10.26
N ARG A 565 -4.42 -38.10 -10.10
CA ARG A 565 -5.60 -37.57 -10.81
C ARG A 565 -5.20 -36.84 -12.09
N TYR A 566 -5.40 -37.53 -13.22
CA TYR A 566 -5.23 -36.95 -14.55
C TYR A 566 -6.46 -36.12 -14.99
N ASN A 567 -6.37 -35.44 -16.14
CA ASN A 567 -7.40 -34.52 -16.65
C ASN A 567 -8.83 -35.09 -16.64
N GLY A 568 -9.01 -36.36 -17.01
CA GLY A 568 -10.33 -37.00 -17.01
C GLY A 568 -10.93 -37.19 -15.61
N ASN A 569 -10.11 -37.31 -14.57
CA ASN A 569 -10.55 -37.38 -13.18
C ASN A 569 -10.93 -35.98 -12.69
N TRP A 570 -10.08 -34.99 -12.96
CA TRP A 570 -10.34 -33.58 -12.63
C TRP A 570 -11.63 -33.06 -13.26
N ALA A 571 -11.87 -33.35 -14.55
CA ALA A 571 -13.11 -32.95 -15.22
C ALA A 571 -14.35 -33.49 -14.50
N ARG A 572 -14.35 -34.78 -14.14
CA ARG A 572 -15.45 -35.42 -13.39
C ARG A 572 -15.63 -34.83 -11.99
N ILE A 573 -14.54 -34.49 -11.30
CA ILE A 573 -14.59 -33.86 -9.98
C ILE A 573 -15.17 -32.45 -10.06
N ILE A 574 -14.73 -31.66 -11.04
CA ILE A 574 -15.22 -30.31 -11.30
C ILE A 574 -16.71 -30.35 -11.67
N ASP A 575 -17.13 -31.29 -12.52
CA ASP A 575 -18.54 -31.53 -12.86
C ASP A 575 -19.38 -31.84 -11.61
N ALA A 576 -18.93 -32.79 -10.79
CA ALA A 576 -19.66 -33.21 -9.61
C ALA A 576 -19.80 -32.08 -8.58
N TRP A 577 -18.76 -31.27 -8.39
CA TRP A 577 -18.82 -30.08 -7.54
C TRP A 577 -19.73 -29.00 -8.11
N ALA A 578 -19.62 -28.70 -9.41
CA ALA A 578 -20.48 -27.71 -10.07
C ALA A 578 -21.95 -28.09 -9.94
N LEU A 579 -22.30 -29.36 -10.19
CA LEU A 579 -23.65 -29.88 -10.00
C LEU A 579 -24.09 -29.74 -8.54
N LEU A 580 -23.32 -30.25 -7.57
CA LEU A 580 -23.68 -30.19 -6.16
C LEU A 580 -23.91 -28.75 -5.66
N LEU A 581 -23.06 -27.81 -6.08
CA LEU A 581 -23.14 -26.40 -5.66
C LEU A 581 -24.32 -25.66 -6.29
N THR A 582 -24.78 -26.08 -7.48
CA THR A 582 -25.83 -25.39 -8.25
C THR A 582 -27.17 -26.11 -8.28
N GLU A 583 -27.25 -27.32 -7.71
CA GLU A 583 -28.47 -28.12 -7.64
C GLU A 583 -29.55 -27.38 -6.83
N GLY A 584 -30.57 -26.87 -7.52
CA GLY A 584 -31.70 -26.13 -6.97
C GLY A 584 -32.83 -26.08 -7.99
N ALA A 585 -34.09 -26.15 -7.53
CA ALA A 585 -35.27 -26.32 -8.39
C ALA A 585 -35.42 -25.23 -9.48
N ASP A 586 -34.96 -24.01 -9.20
CA ASP A 586 -35.13 -22.84 -10.07
C ASP A 586 -33.79 -22.24 -10.55
N GLY A 587 -32.67 -22.94 -10.37
CA GLY A 587 -31.32 -22.44 -10.67
C GLY A 587 -30.83 -21.30 -9.75
N LYS A 588 -31.63 -20.92 -8.75
CA LYS A 588 -31.32 -19.87 -7.76
C LYS A 588 -30.84 -20.51 -6.46
N VAL A 589 -29.82 -19.91 -5.83
CA VAL A 589 -29.37 -20.29 -4.49
C VAL A 589 -29.63 -19.14 -3.51
N ARG A 590 -30.18 -19.49 -2.35
CA ARG A 590 -30.59 -18.54 -1.31
C ARG A 590 -29.90 -18.87 0.01
N ALA A 591 -29.46 -17.85 0.74
CA ALA A 591 -28.77 -18.05 2.02
C ALA A 591 -29.72 -18.60 3.10
N PHE A 592 -30.92 -18.00 3.27
CA PHE A 592 -31.78 -18.27 4.42
C PHE A 592 -33.15 -18.86 4.07
N GLY A 593 -33.61 -18.74 2.83
CA GLY A 593 -34.93 -19.17 2.35
C GLY A 593 -36.04 -18.64 3.25
N LEU A 594 -36.08 -17.32 3.42
CA LEU A 594 -37.01 -16.62 4.31
C LEU A 594 -38.42 -16.58 3.76
N ASP A 595 -39.40 -16.49 4.65
CA ASP A 595 -40.79 -16.24 4.29
C ASP A 595 -40.98 -14.78 3.84
N PRO A 596 -41.91 -14.51 2.92
CA PRO A 596 -42.19 -13.14 2.47
C PRO A 596 -42.50 -12.21 3.66
N GLY A 597 -41.78 -11.10 3.75
CA GLY A 597 -41.99 -10.09 4.79
C GLY A 597 -41.30 -10.36 6.14
N SER A 598 -40.63 -11.50 6.33
CA SER A 598 -39.90 -11.78 7.58
C SER A 598 -38.49 -11.17 7.64
N GLY A 599 -37.98 -10.67 6.51
CA GLY A 599 -36.64 -10.11 6.38
C GLY A 599 -36.19 -10.02 4.93
N ILE A 600 -34.88 -9.89 4.72
CA ILE A 600 -34.27 -9.84 3.37
C ILE A 600 -33.29 -11.00 3.22
N ASP A 601 -33.49 -11.80 2.18
CA ASP A 601 -32.63 -12.93 1.85
C ASP A 601 -31.60 -12.55 0.76
N ALA A 602 -30.46 -13.23 0.77
CA ALA A 602 -29.47 -13.11 -0.28
C ALA A 602 -29.74 -14.14 -1.36
N GLU A 603 -30.27 -13.70 -2.50
CA GLU A 603 -30.54 -14.53 -3.68
C GLU A 603 -29.44 -14.38 -4.73
N PHE A 604 -28.92 -15.51 -5.22
CA PHE A 604 -27.93 -15.58 -6.28
C PHE A 604 -28.43 -16.45 -7.44
N LEU A 605 -28.06 -16.07 -8.65
CA LEU A 605 -28.21 -16.90 -9.85
C LEU A 605 -26.83 -17.40 -10.27
N VAL A 606 -26.57 -18.69 -10.08
CA VAL A 606 -25.27 -19.32 -10.36
C VAL A 606 -25.44 -20.32 -11.49
N SER A 607 -24.64 -20.21 -12.54
CA SER A 607 -24.68 -21.17 -13.65
C SER A 607 -24.06 -22.49 -13.23
N SER A 608 -24.69 -23.60 -13.61
CA SER A 608 -24.15 -24.96 -13.45
C SER A 608 -23.03 -25.28 -14.44
N ILE A 609 -22.87 -24.45 -15.49
CA ILE A 609 -21.83 -24.61 -16.49
C ILE A 609 -20.59 -23.84 -16.05
N THR A 610 -19.48 -24.56 -15.87
CA THR A 610 -18.19 -23.96 -15.51
C THR A 610 -17.58 -23.17 -16.67
N ALA A 611 -16.70 -22.23 -16.35
CA ALA A 611 -15.96 -21.46 -17.33
C ALA A 611 -15.01 -22.34 -18.16
N TRP A 612 -14.80 -21.92 -19.41
CA TRP A 612 -13.82 -22.49 -20.33
C TRP A 612 -12.94 -21.36 -20.85
N SER A 613 -11.65 -21.65 -21.05
CA SER A 613 -10.78 -20.72 -21.76
C SER A 613 -11.23 -20.58 -23.21
N ARG A 614 -10.87 -19.45 -23.82
CA ARG A 614 -10.89 -19.36 -25.28
C ARG A 614 -9.93 -20.40 -25.88
N PRO A 615 -10.19 -20.90 -27.09
CA PRO A 615 -9.26 -21.76 -27.80
C PRO A 615 -7.89 -21.09 -27.98
N GLY A 616 -6.81 -21.88 -27.94
CA GLY A 616 -5.45 -21.36 -28.08
C GLY A 616 -5.20 -20.62 -29.40
N ASN A 617 -4.41 -19.55 -29.33
CA ASN A 617 -3.83 -18.88 -30.51
C ASN A 617 -2.84 -19.81 -31.23
N HIS A 618 -2.46 -19.47 -32.47
CA HIS A 618 -1.43 -20.21 -33.20
C HIS A 618 -0.13 -20.29 -32.38
N HIS A 619 0.24 -21.51 -32.00
CA HIS A 619 1.49 -21.81 -31.32
C HIS A 619 2.04 -23.10 -31.93
N GLY A 620 3.30 -23.07 -32.38
CA GLY A 620 3.91 -24.17 -33.15
C GLY A 620 3.91 -25.53 -32.42
N TYR A 621 3.78 -25.54 -31.09
CA TYR A 621 3.54 -26.77 -30.31
C TYR A 621 2.27 -27.53 -30.75
N PHE A 622 1.19 -26.81 -31.08
CA PHE A 622 -0.09 -27.39 -31.53
C PHE A 622 -0.15 -27.64 -33.04
N GLU A 623 0.94 -27.39 -33.77
CA GLU A 623 1.08 -27.64 -35.21
C GLU A 623 1.99 -28.82 -35.51
N ARG A 624 2.52 -29.48 -34.46
CA ARG A 624 3.30 -30.70 -34.62
C ARG A 624 2.37 -31.81 -35.13
N SER A 625 2.45 -32.09 -36.42
CA SER A 625 1.95 -33.35 -36.98
C SER A 625 2.67 -34.49 -36.26
N ARG A 626 1.89 -35.41 -35.68
CA ARG A 626 2.42 -36.66 -35.14
C ARG A 626 3.02 -37.52 -36.23
#